data_AF-A0A942VDJ5-F1
#
_entry.id   AF-A0A942VDJ5-F1
#
_cell.length_a   1.000
_cell.length_b   1.000
_cell.length_c   1.000
_cell.angle_alpha   90.00
_cell.angle_beta   90.00
_cell.angle_gamma   90.00
#
_symmetry.space_group_name_H-M   'P 1'
#
loop_
_entity.id
_entity.type
_entity.pdbx_description
1 polymer ?
#
loop_
_entity_poly.entity_id
_entity_poly.type
_entity_poly.pdbx_seq_one_letter_code
_entity_poly.pdbx_strand_id
1 'polypeptide(L)'
;MSDTNNIHDEVAGFLNDNPPAAPDDDFDLLLDNFIARQMEEAQDNINETEELKQQNKEEVVSDTDDEYAANLPTEEKQLYNAYRSFAGAIIASAQAGNVEAPVFSFEAQDIYPRFRPSRINRLNEDIFAGWRLLLAVQPVRLSSLPPNPSDEQILNFAEKTTDENLQAALISYVEVLIELDGCEIAYNMRKAKAKKRKIERQIIEEHNRRKERMQKYIAAIQAKKFPIDAERLVANYFKTARKDPDGAQKILENNPATYAPIEIDKIPPRFFGMIKPKPEDGIRVNKQIGEFFRKLKD
;
A
#
# COMPACT_ATOMS: atom_id res chain seq x y z
N MET A 1 -8.90 57.10 -37.51
CA MET A 1 -9.45 57.37 -36.17
C MET A 1 -10.48 56.28 -35.95
N SER A 2 -10.50 55.44 -34.93
CA SER A 2 -9.73 55.31 -33.68
C SER A 2 -10.49 54.21 -32.95
N ASP A 3 -9.93 53.02 -32.74
CA ASP A 3 -10.54 52.00 -31.88
C ASP A 3 -9.42 51.25 -31.15
N THR A 4 -8.85 51.91 -30.15
CA THR A 4 -8.03 51.27 -29.13
C THR A 4 -8.98 50.65 -28.11
N ASN A 5 -9.36 49.39 -28.34
CA ASN A 5 -10.11 48.61 -27.37
C ASN A 5 -9.24 48.33 -26.14
N ASN A 6 -9.84 48.66 -25.01
CA ASN A 6 -9.28 48.76 -23.68
C ASN A 6 -9.02 47.35 -23.09
N ILE A 7 -7.78 46.87 -23.16
CA ILE A 7 -7.35 45.58 -22.58
C ILE A 7 -7.28 45.64 -21.03
N HIS A 8 -7.49 46.82 -20.43
CA HIS A 8 -7.38 47.02 -18.99
C HIS A 8 -8.62 46.65 -18.16
N ASP A 9 -9.80 46.45 -18.77
CA ASP A 9 -11.04 46.19 -18.01
C ASP A 9 -11.34 44.70 -17.77
N GLU A 10 -10.74 43.75 -18.50
CA GLU A 10 -10.98 42.31 -18.27
C GLU A 10 -10.22 41.73 -17.08
N VAL A 11 -9.20 42.43 -16.56
CA VAL A 11 -8.36 41.94 -15.46
C VAL A 11 -8.89 42.36 -14.08
N ALA A 12 -9.80 43.33 -14.03
CA ALA A 12 -10.36 43.85 -12.79
C ALA A 12 -11.46 42.96 -12.17
N GLY A 13 -12.07 42.07 -12.95
CA GLY A 13 -13.14 41.17 -12.49
C GLY A 13 -12.68 39.97 -11.65
N PHE A 14 -11.38 39.69 -11.59
CA PHE A 14 -10.81 38.53 -10.89
C PHE A 14 -10.28 38.81 -9.48
N LEU A 15 -10.34 40.07 -9.01
CA LEU A 15 -9.61 40.50 -7.82
C LEU A 15 -10.44 40.63 -6.53
N ASN A 16 -11.71 40.23 -6.51
CA ASN A 16 -12.54 40.44 -5.32
C ASN A 16 -13.27 39.23 -4.74
N ASP A 17 -12.97 38.02 -5.20
CA ASP A 17 -13.37 36.81 -4.50
C ASP A 17 -12.14 36.25 -3.80
N ASN A 18 -12.12 36.35 -2.47
CA ASN A 18 -11.32 35.44 -1.67
C ASN A 18 -11.75 34.03 -2.08
N PRO A 19 -10.90 33.23 -2.76
CA PRO A 19 -11.36 31.93 -3.22
C PRO A 19 -11.74 31.14 -1.97
N PRO A 20 -12.93 30.50 -1.93
CA PRO A 20 -13.22 29.54 -0.88
C PRO A 20 -12.07 28.54 -0.83
N ALA A 21 -11.63 28.15 0.38
CA ALA A 21 -10.59 27.14 0.58
C ALA A 21 -10.86 25.98 -0.38
N ALA A 22 -9.91 25.75 -1.30
CA ALA A 22 -10.15 24.81 -2.37
C ALA A 22 -9.98 23.39 -1.80
N PRO A 23 -10.67 22.37 -2.35
CA PRO A 23 -10.60 20.98 -1.87
C PRO A 23 -9.19 20.38 -1.78
N ASP A 24 -8.21 21.00 -2.43
CA ASP A 24 -6.78 20.66 -2.36
C ASP A 24 -6.11 21.02 -1.02
N ASP A 25 -6.55 22.09 -0.35
CA ASP A 25 -6.07 22.49 0.97
C ASP A 25 -6.63 21.52 2.03
N ASP A 26 -7.87 21.05 1.82
CA ASP A 26 -8.48 19.97 2.61
C ASP A 26 -7.73 18.64 2.41
N PHE A 27 -7.32 18.30 1.18
CA PHE A 27 -6.57 17.08 0.94
C PHE A 27 -5.19 17.08 1.60
N ASP A 28 -4.43 18.18 1.51
CA ASP A 28 -3.11 18.28 2.15
C ASP A 28 -3.24 18.22 3.69
N LEU A 29 -4.30 18.82 4.25
CA LEU A 29 -4.60 18.77 5.68
C LEU A 29 -5.08 17.37 6.12
N LEU A 30 -5.85 16.68 5.28
CA LEU A 30 -6.23 15.28 5.48
C LEU A 30 -5.02 14.35 5.43
N LEU A 31 -4.07 14.59 4.51
CA LEU A 31 -2.81 13.85 4.45
C LEU A 31 -1.94 14.11 5.67
N ASP A 32 -1.86 15.34 6.16
CA ASP A 32 -1.11 15.67 7.38
C ASP A 32 -1.70 14.96 8.60
N ASN A 33 -3.03 14.99 8.74
CA ASN A 33 -3.73 14.26 9.79
C ASN A 33 -3.56 12.73 9.65
N PHE A 34 -3.60 12.21 8.41
CA PHE A 34 -3.33 10.81 8.12
C PHE A 34 -1.90 10.42 8.49
N ILE A 35 -0.90 11.24 8.16
CA ILE A 35 0.51 11.02 8.51
C ILE A 35 0.68 11.01 10.02
N ALA A 36 0.12 11.99 10.73
CA ALA A 36 0.19 12.06 12.19
C ALA A 36 -0.37 10.79 12.84
N ARG A 37 -1.54 10.35 12.38
CA ARG A 37 -2.18 9.11 12.84
C ARG A 37 -1.37 7.86 12.46
N GLN A 38 -0.80 7.80 11.26
CA GLN A 38 0.04 6.67 10.86
C GLN A 38 1.37 6.62 11.61
N MET A 39 1.94 7.75 12.01
CA MET A 39 3.14 7.80 12.86
C MET A 39 2.84 7.29 14.28
N GLU A 40 1.68 7.64 14.82
CA GLU A 40 1.18 7.12 16.10
C GLU A 40 0.92 5.60 16.01
N GLU A 41 0.15 5.15 15.01
CA GLU A 41 -0.10 3.72 14.76
C GLU A 41 1.20 2.95 14.46
N ALA A 42 2.17 3.53 13.75
CA ALA A 42 3.45 2.89 13.47
C ALA A 42 4.30 2.75 14.73
N GLN A 43 4.27 3.70 15.65
CA GLN A 43 4.98 3.60 16.92
C GLN A 43 4.42 2.48 17.78
N ASP A 44 3.09 2.35 17.84
CA ASP A 44 2.41 1.28 18.57
C ASP A 44 2.68 -0.09 17.91
N ASN A 45 2.60 -0.17 16.58
CA ASN A 45 2.91 -1.40 15.85
C ASN A 45 4.40 -1.77 15.95
N ILE A 46 5.33 -0.81 16.00
CA ILE A 46 6.77 -1.11 16.17
C ILE A 46 7.02 -1.73 17.53
N ASN A 47 6.41 -1.19 18.59
CA ASN A 47 6.52 -1.76 19.94
C ASN A 47 5.97 -3.20 19.98
N GLU A 48 4.79 -3.44 19.40
CA GLU A 48 4.19 -4.77 19.33
C GLU A 48 4.97 -5.74 18.41
N THR A 49 5.56 -5.25 17.31
CA THR A 49 6.38 -6.06 16.39
C THR A 49 7.77 -6.34 16.96
N GLU A 50 8.35 -5.44 17.76
CA GLU A 50 9.60 -5.65 18.51
C GLU A 50 9.40 -6.69 19.61
N GLU A 51 8.27 -6.67 20.32
CA GLU A 51 7.87 -7.68 21.31
C GLU A 51 7.68 -9.06 20.63
N LEU A 52 6.98 -9.13 19.49
CA LEU A 52 6.83 -10.36 18.70
C LEU A 52 8.14 -10.83 18.05
N LYS A 53 9.03 -9.91 17.66
CA LYS A 53 10.37 -10.25 17.14
C LYS A 53 11.28 -10.76 18.24
N GLN A 54 11.22 -10.23 19.46
CA GLN A 54 11.97 -10.77 20.60
C GLN A 54 11.49 -12.19 20.97
N GLN A 55 10.21 -12.49 20.76
CA GLN A 55 9.67 -13.86 20.86
C GLN A 55 10.06 -14.77 19.68
N ASN A 56 10.27 -14.23 18.47
CA ASN A 56 10.65 -14.99 17.26
C ASN A 56 12.16 -14.95 16.92
N LYS A 57 13.02 -14.34 17.75
CA LYS A 57 14.46 -14.13 17.44
C LYS A 57 15.32 -15.37 17.72
N GLU A 58 14.78 -16.37 18.40
CA GLU A 58 15.38 -17.69 18.37
C GLU A 58 14.98 -18.30 17.02
N GLU A 59 15.86 -18.16 16.01
CA GLU A 59 15.84 -19.06 14.85
C GLU A 59 15.85 -20.47 15.42
N VAL A 60 14.70 -21.15 15.33
CA VAL A 60 14.60 -22.56 15.65
C VAL A 60 15.46 -23.31 14.64
N VAL A 61 16.73 -23.53 14.99
CA VAL A 61 17.64 -24.44 14.29
C VAL A 61 17.35 -25.82 14.88
N SER A 62 16.27 -26.44 14.39
CA SER A 62 15.88 -27.80 14.74
C SER A 62 15.92 -28.65 13.49
N ASP A 63 16.45 -29.87 13.63
CA ASP A 63 16.42 -30.88 12.56
C ASP A 63 15.17 -31.78 12.63
N THR A 64 14.18 -31.43 13.48
CA THR A 64 13.01 -32.28 13.71
C THR A 64 11.70 -31.66 13.24
N ASP A 65 10.90 -32.47 12.56
CA ASP A 65 9.58 -32.10 12.05
C ASP A 65 8.63 -31.64 13.18
N ASP A 66 8.72 -32.28 14.35
CA ASP A 66 7.88 -31.97 15.52
C ASP A 66 8.11 -30.55 16.08
N GLU A 67 9.35 -30.08 16.05
CA GLU A 67 9.68 -28.73 16.55
C GLU A 67 9.26 -27.66 15.55
N TYR A 68 9.41 -27.92 14.24
CA TYR A 68 8.83 -27.06 13.21
C TYR A 68 7.31 -26.99 13.35
N ALA A 69 6.64 -28.14 13.52
CA ALA A 69 5.20 -28.23 13.69
C ALA A 69 4.69 -27.48 14.93
N ALA A 70 5.44 -27.52 16.04
CA ALA A 70 5.11 -26.79 17.27
C ALA A 70 5.12 -25.27 17.08
N ASN A 71 6.01 -24.77 16.21
CA ASN A 71 6.23 -23.36 15.94
C ASN A 71 5.51 -22.84 14.68
N LEU A 72 4.67 -23.66 14.04
CA LEU A 72 3.85 -23.19 12.92
C LEU A 72 2.81 -22.16 13.41
N PRO A 73 2.60 -21.07 12.66
CA PRO A 73 1.48 -20.18 12.89
C PRO A 73 0.14 -20.87 12.63
N THR A 74 -0.95 -20.27 13.11
CA THR A 74 -2.29 -20.88 13.15
C THR A 74 -2.73 -21.54 11.84
N GLU A 75 -2.72 -20.80 10.72
CA GLU A 75 -3.20 -21.33 9.44
C GLU A 75 -2.31 -22.47 8.93
N GLU A 76 -0.99 -22.29 9.02
CA GLU A 76 -0.03 -23.31 8.61
C GLU A 76 -0.11 -24.58 9.47
N LYS A 77 -0.39 -24.43 10.78
CA LYS A 77 -0.59 -25.53 11.72
C LYS A 77 -1.86 -26.32 11.40
N GLN A 78 -2.95 -25.64 11.03
CA GLN A 78 -4.19 -26.29 10.61
C GLN A 78 -3.97 -27.13 9.35
N LEU A 79 -3.29 -26.57 8.34
CA LEU A 79 -2.92 -27.30 7.12
C LEU A 79 -2.06 -28.53 7.42
N TYR A 80 -1.03 -28.40 8.25
CA TYR A 80 -0.17 -29.53 8.61
C TYR A 80 -0.93 -30.63 9.36
N ASN A 81 -1.82 -30.27 10.28
CA ASN A 81 -2.66 -31.24 10.99
C ASN A 81 -3.64 -31.95 10.06
N ALA A 82 -4.31 -31.21 9.17
CA ALA A 82 -5.21 -31.79 8.16
C ALA A 82 -4.45 -32.77 7.26
N TYR A 83 -3.23 -32.41 6.84
CA TYR A 83 -2.35 -33.29 6.07
C TYR A 83 -1.99 -34.57 6.84
N ARG A 84 -1.63 -34.48 8.13
CA ARG A 84 -1.33 -35.65 8.97
C ARG A 84 -2.54 -36.58 9.10
N SER A 85 -3.74 -36.03 9.28
CA SER A 85 -4.99 -36.78 9.29
C SER A 85 -5.22 -37.51 7.96
N PHE A 86 -5.01 -36.81 6.84
CA PHE A 86 -5.12 -37.40 5.50
C PHE A 86 -4.12 -38.54 5.29
N ALA A 87 -2.82 -38.31 5.55
CA ALA A 87 -1.79 -39.32 5.41
C ALA A 87 -2.09 -40.57 6.27
N GLY A 88 -2.54 -40.37 7.51
CA GLY A 88 -2.95 -41.45 8.40
C GLY A 88 -4.13 -42.27 7.84
N ALA A 89 -5.16 -41.61 7.34
CA ALA A 89 -6.34 -42.27 6.76
C ALA A 89 -6.02 -43.04 5.47
N ILE A 90 -5.09 -42.53 4.66
CA ILE A 90 -4.58 -43.23 3.46
C ILE A 90 -3.80 -44.49 3.87
N ILE A 91 -2.91 -44.41 4.87
CA ILE A 91 -2.18 -45.58 5.36
C ILE A 91 -3.14 -46.64 5.90
N ALA A 92 -4.16 -46.25 6.65
CA ALA A 92 -5.20 -47.17 7.15
C ALA A 92 -5.97 -47.83 6.00
N SER A 93 -6.30 -47.07 4.94
CA SER A 93 -6.93 -47.59 3.73
C SER A 93 -6.04 -48.58 2.98
N ALA A 94 -4.72 -48.33 2.91
CA ALA A 94 -3.76 -49.25 2.29
C ALA A 94 -3.70 -50.58 3.05
N GLN A 95 -3.65 -50.52 4.38
CA GLN A 95 -3.64 -51.70 5.24
C GLN A 95 -4.92 -52.52 5.10
N ALA A 96 -6.09 -51.86 5.11
CA ALA A 96 -7.38 -52.54 4.93
C ALA A 96 -7.51 -53.19 3.54
N GLY A 97 -6.94 -52.55 2.50
CA GLY A 97 -6.89 -53.09 1.14
C GLY A 97 -5.80 -54.13 0.90
N ASN A 98 -4.93 -54.39 1.87
CA ASN A 98 -3.73 -55.22 1.73
C ASN A 98 -2.85 -54.81 0.52
N VAL A 99 -2.68 -53.49 0.34
CA VAL A 99 -1.82 -52.88 -0.68
C VAL A 99 -0.68 -52.10 -0.04
N GLU A 100 0.39 -51.87 -0.80
CA GLU A 100 1.52 -51.07 -0.34
C GLU A 100 1.12 -49.61 -0.14
N ALA A 101 1.42 -49.05 1.04
CA ALA A 101 1.14 -47.66 1.35
C ALA A 101 2.09 -46.72 0.60
N PRO A 102 1.62 -45.52 0.19
CA PRO A 102 2.50 -44.53 -0.41
C PRO A 102 3.48 -43.99 0.63
N VAL A 103 4.66 -43.57 0.16
CA VAL A 103 5.63 -42.85 0.99
C VAL A 103 5.25 -41.37 0.95
N PHE A 104 4.94 -40.83 2.12
CA PHE A 104 4.61 -39.43 2.33
C PHE A 104 5.85 -38.65 2.76
N SER A 105 6.05 -37.47 2.17
CA SER A 105 7.30 -36.70 2.26
C SER A 105 7.15 -35.23 2.63
N PHE A 106 5.92 -34.72 2.69
CA PHE A 106 5.64 -33.36 3.14
C PHE A 106 5.80 -33.23 4.66
N GLU A 107 6.53 -32.19 5.06
CA GLU A 107 6.92 -31.93 6.45
C GLU A 107 6.57 -30.49 6.84
N ALA A 108 6.46 -30.21 8.14
CA ALA A 108 6.18 -28.88 8.68
C ALA A 108 7.19 -27.83 8.22
N GLN A 109 8.45 -28.24 8.00
CA GLN A 109 9.50 -27.37 7.46
C GLN A 109 9.16 -26.77 6.08
N ASP A 110 8.34 -27.45 5.27
CA ASP A 110 8.00 -27.01 3.91
C ASP A 110 7.14 -25.73 3.93
N ILE A 111 6.39 -25.52 5.01
CA ILE A 111 5.52 -24.36 5.22
C ILE A 111 6.01 -23.42 6.33
N TYR A 112 7.11 -23.77 7.02
CA TYR A 112 7.75 -22.91 8.01
C TYR A 112 8.61 -21.79 7.39
N PRO A 113 8.74 -20.61 8.05
CA PRO A 113 7.89 -20.12 9.15
C PRO A 113 6.53 -19.60 8.66
N ARG A 114 6.38 -19.43 7.34
CA ARG A 114 5.17 -18.95 6.70
C ARG A 114 4.99 -19.62 5.35
N PHE A 115 3.74 -19.99 5.07
CA PHE A 115 3.33 -20.61 3.84
C PHE A 115 3.71 -19.76 2.61
N ARG A 116 4.14 -20.47 1.57
CA ARG A 116 4.40 -19.93 0.24
C ARG A 116 3.83 -20.88 -0.81
N PRO A 117 2.99 -20.41 -1.76
CA PRO A 117 2.46 -21.26 -2.83
C PRO A 117 3.54 -21.98 -3.65
N SER A 118 4.74 -21.41 -3.75
CA SER A 118 5.85 -22.03 -4.50
C SER A 118 6.48 -23.26 -3.82
N ARG A 119 6.09 -23.58 -2.58
CA ARG A 119 6.68 -24.67 -1.78
C ARG A 119 5.76 -25.87 -1.59
N ILE A 120 4.59 -25.89 -2.24
CA ILE A 120 3.57 -26.94 -2.02
C ILE A 120 3.75 -28.19 -2.88
N ASN A 121 4.85 -28.31 -3.63
CA ASN A 121 5.04 -29.41 -4.58
C ASN A 121 4.97 -30.79 -3.89
N ARG A 122 5.65 -30.94 -2.74
CA ARG A 122 5.62 -32.18 -1.95
C ARG A 122 4.22 -32.51 -1.45
N LEU A 123 3.49 -31.50 -0.94
CA LEU A 123 2.10 -31.66 -0.52
C LEU A 123 1.23 -32.17 -1.68
N ASN A 124 1.34 -31.57 -2.86
CA ASN A 124 0.57 -31.96 -4.04
C ASN A 124 0.91 -33.38 -4.52
N GLU A 125 2.19 -33.75 -4.50
CA GLU A 125 2.66 -35.09 -4.85
C GLU A 125 2.08 -36.14 -3.88
N ASP A 126 2.13 -35.85 -2.59
CA ASP A 126 1.58 -36.70 -1.54
C ASP A 126 0.04 -36.85 -1.65
N ILE A 127 -0.68 -35.74 -1.83
CA ILE A 127 -2.13 -35.74 -2.06
C ILE A 127 -2.48 -36.62 -3.26
N PHE A 128 -1.77 -36.44 -4.38
CA PHE A 128 -1.99 -37.23 -5.58
C PHE A 128 -1.71 -38.73 -5.34
N ALA A 129 -0.64 -39.06 -4.62
CA ALA A 129 -0.32 -40.44 -4.26
C ALA A 129 -1.42 -41.08 -3.41
N GLY A 130 -1.97 -40.34 -2.43
CA GLY A 130 -3.10 -40.80 -1.62
C GLY A 130 -4.36 -41.03 -2.43
N TRP A 131 -4.70 -40.09 -3.33
CA TRP A 131 -5.85 -40.23 -4.22
C TRP A 131 -5.74 -41.43 -5.16
N ARG A 132 -4.54 -41.67 -5.70
CA ARG A 132 -4.25 -42.84 -6.52
C ARG A 132 -4.43 -44.15 -5.74
N LEU A 133 -4.02 -44.19 -4.48
CA LEU A 133 -4.23 -45.35 -3.62
C LEU A 133 -5.74 -45.61 -3.41
N LEU A 134 -6.52 -44.58 -3.06
CA LEU A 134 -7.95 -44.76 -2.84
C LEU A 134 -8.67 -45.30 -4.08
N LEU A 135 -8.31 -44.82 -5.28
CA LEU A 135 -8.83 -45.36 -6.55
C LEU A 135 -8.46 -46.83 -6.77
N ALA A 136 -7.28 -47.26 -6.32
CA ALA A 136 -6.85 -48.65 -6.42
C ALA A 136 -7.58 -49.57 -5.42
N VAL A 137 -7.81 -49.09 -4.19
CA VAL A 137 -8.46 -49.87 -3.12
C VAL A 137 -9.99 -49.88 -3.25
N GLN A 138 -10.59 -48.77 -3.69
CA GLN A 138 -12.05 -48.57 -3.73
C GLN A 138 -12.58 -48.16 -5.12
N PRO A 139 -12.17 -48.82 -6.23
CA PRO A 139 -12.46 -48.36 -7.59
C PRO A 139 -13.97 -48.29 -7.88
N VAL A 140 -14.73 -49.28 -7.41
CA VAL A 140 -16.17 -49.36 -7.68
C VAL A 140 -16.94 -48.27 -6.93
N ARG A 141 -16.62 -48.03 -5.65
CA ARG A 141 -17.29 -46.99 -4.85
C ARG A 141 -17.03 -45.60 -5.43
N LEU A 142 -15.76 -45.30 -5.72
CA LEU A 142 -15.33 -44.00 -6.21
C LEU A 142 -15.74 -43.72 -7.66
N SER A 143 -16.03 -44.75 -8.47
CA SER A 143 -16.52 -44.57 -9.84
C SER A 143 -17.85 -43.81 -9.96
N SER A 144 -18.59 -43.70 -8.85
CA SER A 144 -19.85 -42.94 -8.79
C SER A 144 -19.66 -41.44 -8.61
N LEU A 145 -18.45 -40.99 -8.23
CA LEU A 145 -18.12 -39.57 -8.21
C LEU A 145 -17.95 -39.05 -9.65
N PRO A 146 -18.38 -37.81 -9.94
CA PRO A 146 -18.10 -37.19 -11.23
C PRO A 146 -16.58 -37.00 -11.44
N PRO A 147 -16.10 -36.84 -12.68
CA PRO A 147 -14.66 -36.75 -12.99
C PRO A 147 -13.89 -35.64 -12.26
N ASN A 148 -14.56 -34.53 -11.94
CA ASN A 148 -14.00 -33.41 -11.17
C ASN A 148 -15.03 -33.03 -10.08
N PRO A 149 -15.10 -33.79 -8.98
CA PRO A 149 -16.09 -33.53 -7.95
C PRO A 149 -15.73 -32.27 -7.19
N SER A 150 -16.73 -31.47 -6.81
CA SER A 150 -16.51 -30.39 -5.83
C SER A 150 -16.23 -30.97 -4.44
N ASP A 151 -15.64 -30.16 -3.58
CA ASP A 151 -15.52 -30.40 -2.14
C ASP A 151 -16.84 -30.83 -1.51
N GLU A 152 -17.93 -30.11 -1.77
CA GLU A 152 -19.28 -30.47 -1.30
C GLU A 152 -19.71 -31.86 -1.81
N GLN A 153 -19.42 -32.21 -3.06
CA GLN A 153 -19.78 -33.51 -3.62
C GLN A 153 -18.98 -34.65 -2.96
N ILE A 154 -17.70 -34.41 -2.65
CA ILE A 154 -16.86 -35.36 -1.92
C ILE A 154 -17.38 -35.55 -0.50
N LEU A 155 -17.72 -34.48 0.22
CA LEU A 155 -18.28 -34.56 1.57
C LEU A 155 -19.64 -35.27 1.58
N ASN A 156 -20.53 -34.92 0.66
CA ASN A 156 -21.83 -35.60 0.50
C ASN A 156 -21.68 -37.10 0.21
N PHE A 157 -20.61 -37.49 -0.50
CA PHE A 157 -20.30 -38.89 -0.73
C PHE A 157 -19.72 -39.54 0.55
N ALA A 158 -18.82 -38.86 1.24
CA ALA A 158 -18.22 -39.33 2.49
C ALA A 158 -19.28 -39.56 3.59
N GLU A 159 -20.31 -38.73 3.69
CA GLU A 159 -21.42 -38.93 4.63
C GLU A 159 -22.22 -40.23 4.35
N LYS A 160 -22.26 -40.66 3.08
CA LYS A 160 -23.06 -41.82 2.65
C LYS A 160 -22.25 -43.10 2.58
N THR A 161 -20.92 -43.03 2.61
CA THR A 161 -20.09 -44.23 2.59
C THR A 161 -20.12 -44.92 3.94
N THR A 162 -20.19 -46.26 3.91
CA THR A 162 -20.16 -47.11 5.11
C THR A 162 -18.75 -47.58 5.48
N ASP A 163 -17.76 -47.26 4.65
CA ASP A 163 -16.36 -47.60 4.89
C ASP A 163 -15.70 -46.46 5.67
N GLU A 164 -15.37 -46.71 6.94
CA GLU A 164 -14.85 -45.71 7.87
C GLU A 164 -13.49 -45.14 7.42
N ASN A 165 -12.62 -45.99 6.84
CA ASN A 165 -11.31 -45.55 6.34
C ASN A 165 -11.45 -44.65 5.11
N LEU A 166 -12.34 -45.03 4.19
CA LEU A 166 -12.65 -44.21 3.03
C LEU A 166 -13.31 -42.89 3.46
N GLN A 167 -14.26 -42.93 4.39
CA GLN A 167 -14.91 -41.73 4.94
C GLN A 167 -13.86 -40.77 5.52
N ALA A 168 -13.00 -41.26 6.41
CA ALA A 168 -11.95 -40.46 7.04
C ALA A 168 -10.97 -39.87 6.01
N ALA A 169 -10.59 -40.64 4.99
CA ALA A 169 -9.68 -40.18 3.95
C ALA A 169 -10.31 -39.08 3.07
N LEU A 170 -11.59 -39.19 2.72
CA LEU A 170 -12.30 -38.18 1.95
C LEU A 170 -12.52 -36.88 2.74
N ILE A 171 -12.89 -36.99 4.03
CA ILE A 171 -13.06 -35.83 4.91
C ILE A 171 -11.72 -35.10 5.07
N SER A 172 -10.66 -35.84 5.41
CA SER A 172 -9.32 -35.25 5.62
C SER A 172 -8.75 -34.66 4.33
N TYR A 173 -9.05 -35.23 3.16
CA TYR A 173 -8.68 -34.65 1.87
C TYR A 173 -9.33 -33.27 1.67
N VAL A 174 -10.64 -33.17 1.90
CA VAL A 174 -11.35 -31.88 1.78
C VAL A 174 -10.86 -30.88 2.83
N GLU A 175 -10.57 -31.33 4.04
CA GLU A 175 -9.95 -30.49 5.08
C GLU A 175 -8.60 -29.93 4.62
N VAL A 176 -7.73 -30.75 4.00
CA VAL A 176 -6.47 -30.27 3.41
C VAL A 176 -6.70 -29.19 2.36
N LEU A 177 -7.70 -29.33 1.49
CA LEU A 177 -8.03 -28.30 0.48
C LEU A 177 -8.46 -26.99 1.13
N ILE A 178 -9.35 -27.05 2.12
CA ILE A 178 -9.86 -25.87 2.84
C ILE A 178 -8.73 -25.15 3.57
N GLU A 179 -7.88 -25.89 4.28
CA GLU A 179 -6.78 -25.29 5.04
C GLU A 179 -5.66 -24.75 4.13
N LEU A 180 -5.48 -25.34 2.95
CA LEU A 180 -4.59 -24.81 1.92
C LEU A 180 -5.11 -23.47 1.40
N ASP A 181 -6.40 -23.36 1.10
CA ASP A 181 -7.04 -22.09 0.72
C ASP A 181 -6.91 -21.04 1.83
N GLY A 182 -7.07 -21.45 3.10
CA GLY A 182 -6.83 -20.60 4.27
C GLY A 182 -5.41 -20.02 4.28
N CYS A 183 -4.41 -20.86 4.04
CA CYS A 183 -3.01 -20.45 3.92
C CYS A 183 -2.79 -19.48 2.75
N GLU A 184 -3.41 -19.71 1.58
CA GLU A 184 -3.32 -18.82 0.43
C GLU A 184 -3.96 -17.45 0.68
N ILE A 185 -5.12 -17.42 1.32
CA ILE A 185 -5.81 -16.18 1.71
C ILE A 185 -4.90 -15.39 2.66
N ALA A 186 -4.36 -16.02 3.70
CA ALA A 186 -3.46 -15.38 4.65
C ALA A 186 -2.19 -14.83 3.97
N TYR A 187 -1.59 -15.58 3.04
CA TYR A 187 -0.46 -15.13 2.24
C TYR A 187 -0.80 -13.89 1.38
N ASN A 188 -1.95 -13.91 0.70
CA ASN A 188 -2.40 -12.81 -0.15
C ASN A 188 -2.74 -11.54 0.67
N MET A 189 -3.35 -11.70 1.85
CA MET A 189 -3.58 -10.59 2.78
C MET A 189 -2.28 -9.94 3.23
N ARG A 190 -1.26 -10.73 3.61
CA ARG A 190 0.07 -10.21 3.98
C ARG A 190 0.70 -9.43 2.82
N LYS A 191 0.63 -9.97 1.60
CA LYS A 191 1.14 -9.32 0.38
C LYS A 191 0.41 -8.01 0.09
N ALA A 192 -0.91 -7.96 0.25
CA ALA A 192 -1.70 -6.76 0.07
C ALA A 192 -1.35 -5.68 1.11
N LYS A 193 -1.23 -6.07 2.39
CA LYS A 193 -0.81 -5.16 3.48
C LYS A 193 0.58 -4.57 3.22
N ALA A 194 1.53 -5.39 2.75
CA ALA A 194 2.87 -4.91 2.40
C ALA A 194 2.86 -3.93 1.22
N LYS A 195 2.05 -4.19 0.18
CA LYS A 195 1.87 -3.26 -0.95
C LYS A 195 1.23 -1.94 -0.50
N LYS A 196 0.17 -1.99 0.31
CA LYS A 196 -0.47 -0.80 0.88
C LYS A 196 0.55 0.06 1.63
N ARG A 197 1.31 -0.53 2.56
CA ARG A 197 2.37 0.16 3.32
C ARG A 197 3.43 0.79 2.41
N LYS A 198 3.78 0.13 1.30
CA LYS A 198 4.74 0.68 0.32
C LYS A 198 4.17 1.93 -0.36
N ILE A 199 2.91 1.89 -0.78
CA ILE A 199 2.24 3.04 -1.42
C ILE A 199 2.11 4.19 -0.43
N GLU A 200 1.68 3.90 0.81
CA GLU A 200 1.60 4.90 1.87
C GLU A 200 2.94 5.61 2.09
N ARG A 201 4.04 4.85 2.23
CA ARG A 201 5.39 5.45 2.35
C ARG A 201 5.74 6.36 1.17
N GLN A 202 5.42 5.93 -0.06
CA GLN A 202 5.69 6.75 -1.25
C GLN A 202 4.90 8.06 -1.25
N ILE A 203 3.64 8.04 -0.83
CA ILE A 203 2.80 9.24 -0.69
C ILE A 203 3.41 10.18 0.37
N ILE A 204 3.80 9.64 1.52
CA ILE A 204 4.40 10.43 2.61
C ILE A 204 5.72 11.07 2.17
N GLU A 205 6.58 10.28 1.53
CA GLU A 205 7.88 10.76 1.04
C GLU A 205 7.71 11.86 -0.02
N GLU A 206 6.78 11.68 -0.95
CA GLU A 206 6.48 12.70 -1.96
C GLU A 206 5.94 13.99 -1.33
N HIS A 207 5.01 13.86 -0.38
CA HIS A 207 4.42 14.99 0.35
C HIS A 207 5.49 15.78 1.11
N ASN A 208 6.36 15.10 1.85
CA ASN A 208 7.48 15.72 2.57
C ASN A 208 8.46 16.40 1.61
N ARG A 209 8.85 15.72 0.53
CA ARG A 209 9.73 16.30 -0.51
C ARG A 209 9.12 17.56 -1.11
N ARG A 210 7.80 17.60 -1.27
CA ARG A 210 7.12 18.78 -1.77
C ARG A 210 7.11 19.93 -0.76
N LYS A 211 6.82 19.65 0.51
CA LYS A 211 6.92 20.65 1.60
C LYS A 211 8.33 21.24 1.67
N GLU A 212 9.36 20.40 1.59
CA GLU A 212 10.75 20.85 1.56
C GLU A 212 11.06 21.75 0.36
N ARG A 213 10.58 21.40 -0.85
CA ARG A 213 10.73 22.25 -2.03
C ARG A 213 10.07 23.61 -1.81
N MET A 214 8.81 23.63 -1.35
CA MET A 214 8.09 24.87 -1.06
C MET A 214 8.86 25.72 -0.04
N GLN A 215 9.38 25.10 1.02
CA GLN A 215 10.14 25.81 2.06
C GLN A 215 11.44 26.43 1.51
N LYS A 216 12.14 25.75 0.59
CA LYS A 216 13.33 26.30 -0.07
C LYS A 216 12.99 27.56 -0.89
N TYR A 217 11.88 27.55 -1.64
CA TYR A 217 11.42 28.73 -2.36
C TYR A 217 11.06 29.86 -1.40
N ILE A 218 10.28 29.57 -0.35
CA ILE A 218 9.88 30.55 0.67
C ILE A 218 11.12 31.21 1.28
N ALA A 219 12.10 30.42 1.73
CA ALA A 219 13.34 30.91 2.31
C ALA A 219 14.13 31.79 1.33
N ALA A 220 14.21 31.40 0.05
CA ALA A 220 14.92 32.16 -0.97
C ALA A 220 14.26 33.53 -1.24
N ILE A 221 12.93 33.60 -1.24
CA ILE A 221 12.16 34.84 -1.41
C ILE A 221 12.32 35.74 -0.18
N GLN A 222 12.18 35.17 1.03
CA GLN A 222 12.34 35.89 2.29
C GLN A 222 13.75 36.48 2.44
N ALA A 223 14.79 35.77 2.00
CA ALA A 223 16.17 36.26 2.01
C ALA A 223 16.36 37.52 1.14
N LYS A 224 15.55 37.68 0.08
CA LYS A 224 15.56 38.88 -0.77
C LYS A 224 14.75 40.04 -0.19
N LYS A 225 13.97 39.81 0.86
CA LYS A 225 13.12 40.81 1.52
C LYS A 225 12.19 41.53 0.53
N PHE A 226 11.63 40.77 -0.42
CA PHE A 226 10.59 41.31 -1.29
C PHE A 226 9.35 41.70 -0.47
N PRO A 227 8.65 42.80 -0.80
CA PRO A 227 7.43 43.22 -0.11
C PRO A 227 6.24 42.42 -0.67
N ILE A 228 6.26 41.12 -0.43
CA ILE A 228 5.25 40.14 -0.85
C ILE A 228 5.21 39.02 0.19
N ASP A 229 4.02 38.47 0.44
CA ASP A 229 3.88 37.27 1.25
C ASP A 229 4.46 36.07 0.50
N ALA A 230 5.66 35.63 0.92
CA ALA A 230 6.40 34.53 0.32
C ALA A 230 5.66 33.19 0.44
N GLU A 231 4.97 32.95 1.57
CA GLU A 231 4.24 31.70 1.80
C GLU A 231 3.04 31.62 0.87
N ARG A 232 2.24 32.70 0.82
CA ARG A 232 1.08 32.79 -0.09
C ARG A 232 1.48 32.68 -1.55
N LEU A 233 2.56 33.36 -1.95
CA LEU A 233 3.08 33.33 -3.32
C LEU A 233 3.45 31.91 -3.75
N VAL A 234 4.23 31.21 -2.93
CA VAL A 234 4.68 29.84 -3.21
C VAL A 234 3.53 28.85 -3.14
N ALA A 235 2.67 28.93 -2.13
CA ALA A 235 1.51 28.04 -2.00
C ALA A 235 0.58 28.13 -3.23
N ASN A 236 0.22 29.35 -3.65
CA ASN A 236 -0.65 29.56 -4.81
C ASN A 236 0.02 29.13 -6.12
N TYR A 237 1.31 29.40 -6.29
CA TYR A 237 2.06 28.91 -7.45
C TYR A 237 2.05 27.38 -7.53
N PHE A 238 2.44 26.68 -6.46
CA PHE A 238 2.48 25.20 -6.46
C PHE A 238 1.09 24.59 -6.65
N LYS A 239 0.03 25.26 -6.18
CA LYS A 239 -1.37 24.86 -6.42
C LYS A 239 -1.75 24.93 -7.89
N THR A 240 -1.38 26.00 -8.60
CA THR A 240 -1.62 26.10 -10.05
C THR A 240 -0.72 25.15 -10.83
N ALA A 241 0.54 25.00 -10.44
CA ALA A 241 1.50 24.12 -11.09
C ALA A 241 1.11 22.63 -11.02
N ARG A 242 0.27 22.21 -10.06
CA ARG A 242 -0.33 20.85 -10.04
C ARG A 242 -1.12 20.55 -11.32
N LYS A 243 -1.82 21.55 -11.86
CA LYS A 243 -2.74 21.41 -13.00
C LYS A 243 -2.08 21.78 -14.32
N ASP A 244 -1.29 22.85 -14.32
CA ASP A 244 -0.58 23.36 -15.49
C ASP A 244 0.80 23.88 -15.07
N PRO A 245 1.84 23.02 -15.05
CA PRO A 245 3.19 23.41 -14.64
C PRO A 245 3.77 24.55 -15.48
N ASP A 246 3.63 24.45 -16.81
CA ASP A 246 4.23 25.40 -17.75
C ASP A 246 3.50 26.76 -17.72
N GLY A 247 2.17 26.74 -17.64
CA GLY A 247 1.37 27.95 -17.48
C GLY A 247 1.67 28.63 -16.15
N ALA A 248 1.73 27.87 -15.06
CA ALA A 248 2.03 28.41 -13.74
C ALA A 248 3.42 29.08 -13.70
N GLN A 249 4.43 28.44 -14.29
CA GLN A 249 5.77 29.01 -14.38
C GLN A 249 5.78 30.31 -15.19
N LYS A 250 5.11 30.35 -16.35
CA LYS A 250 5.01 31.57 -17.15
C LYS A 250 4.33 32.71 -16.41
N ILE A 251 3.28 32.43 -15.64
CA ILE A 251 2.61 33.44 -14.81
C ILE A 251 3.56 33.92 -13.71
N LEU A 252 4.24 33.02 -13.01
CA LEU A 252 5.18 33.38 -11.95
C LEU A 252 6.34 34.25 -12.46
N GLU A 253 6.87 33.94 -13.64
CA GLU A 253 7.99 34.69 -14.24
C GLU A 253 7.61 36.07 -14.79
N ASN A 254 6.33 36.27 -15.17
CA ASN A 254 5.86 37.50 -15.81
C ASN A 254 5.03 38.39 -14.88
N ASN A 255 4.22 37.80 -14.00
CA ASN A 255 3.33 38.50 -13.07
C ASN A 255 3.15 37.74 -11.74
N PRO A 256 4.19 37.70 -10.87
CA PRO A 256 4.10 37.08 -9.54
C PRO A 256 2.93 37.59 -8.68
N ALA A 257 2.51 38.84 -8.88
CA ALA A 257 1.40 39.45 -8.16
C ALA A 257 0.06 38.71 -8.34
N THR A 258 -0.07 37.88 -9.38
CA THR A 258 -1.21 36.97 -9.56
C THR A 258 -1.30 35.93 -8.44
N TYR A 259 -0.17 35.51 -7.87
CA TYR A 259 -0.11 34.51 -6.81
C TYR A 259 -0.12 35.11 -5.40
N ALA A 260 0.46 36.29 -5.20
CA ALA A 260 0.29 37.05 -3.96
C ALA A 260 0.45 38.57 -4.22
N PRO A 261 -0.42 39.41 -3.66
CA PRO A 261 -0.37 40.85 -3.90
C PRO A 261 0.92 41.48 -3.35
N ILE A 262 1.40 42.53 -4.02
CA ILE A 262 2.54 43.33 -3.54
C ILE A 262 2.08 44.24 -2.39
N GLU A 263 2.81 44.21 -1.29
CA GLU A 263 2.57 45.00 -0.09
C GLU A 263 3.23 46.37 -0.26
N ILE A 264 2.53 47.29 -0.93
CA ILE A 264 3.05 48.63 -1.30
C ILE A 264 3.52 49.43 -0.08
N ASP A 265 2.84 49.27 1.05
CA ASP A 265 3.16 49.88 2.35
C ASP A 265 4.51 49.43 2.91
N LYS A 266 4.98 48.22 2.55
CA LYS A 266 6.29 47.69 2.94
C LYS A 266 7.42 48.06 1.98
N ILE A 267 7.12 48.78 0.89
CA ILE A 267 8.15 49.30 -0.01
C ILE A 267 8.85 50.48 0.69
N PRO A 268 10.19 50.50 0.78
CA PRO A 268 10.90 51.60 1.42
C PRO A 268 10.69 52.93 0.67
N PRO A 269 10.40 54.03 1.36
CA PRO A 269 10.19 55.34 0.74
C PRO A 269 11.50 55.89 0.15
N ARG A 270 11.39 56.66 -0.93
CA ARG A 270 12.55 57.22 -1.64
C ARG A 270 12.93 58.59 -1.04
N PHE A 271 14.17 59.03 -1.30
CA PHE A 271 14.72 60.31 -0.81
C PHE A 271 14.53 60.52 0.71
N PHE A 272 15.11 59.64 1.52
CA PHE A 272 15.08 59.75 2.99
C PHE A 272 13.66 59.87 3.60
N GLY A 273 12.67 59.20 3.02
CA GLY A 273 11.29 59.24 3.52
C GLY A 273 10.41 60.33 2.92
N MET A 274 10.96 61.21 2.07
CA MET A 274 10.21 62.33 1.49
C MET A 274 9.23 61.92 0.38
N ILE A 275 9.45 60.76 -0.26
CA ILE A 275 8.55 60.25 -1.32
C ILE A 275 7.98 58.89 -0.89
N LYS A 276 6.67 58.86 -0.63
CA LYS A 276 5.93 57.64 -0.31
C LYS A 276 5.85 56.70 -1.53
N PRO A 277 5.80 55.37 -1.31
CA PRO A 277 5.58 54.40 -2.38
C PRO A 277 4.29 54.66 -3.16
N LYS A 278 4.32 54.44 -4.48
CA LYS A 278 3.17 54.56 -5.39
C LYS A 278 2.83 53.22 -6.04
N PRO A 279 1.65 53.06 -6.67
CA PRO A 279 1.32 51.85 -7.44
C PRO A 279 2.37 51.48 -8.50
N GLU A 280 3.00 52.48 -9.13
CA GLU A 280 4.11 52.31 -10.08
C GLU A 280 5.33 51.59 -9.47
N ASP A 281 5.59 51.80 -8.17
CA ASP A 281 6.63 51.06 -7.43
C ASP A 281 6.29 49.57 -7.34
N GLY A 282 5.02 49.24 -7.11
CA GLY A 282 4.53 47.87 -7.06
C GLY A 282 4.75 47.13 -8.37
N ILE A 283 4.47 47.77 -9.52
CA ILE A 283 4.71 47.19 -10.86
C ILE A 283 6.19 46.86 -11.05
N ARG A 284 7.08 47.77 -10.64
CA ARG A 284 8.53 47.56 -10.75
C ARG A 284 9.01 46.41 -9.88
N VAL A 285 8.55 46.34 -8.63
CA VAL A 285 8.86 45.24 -7.71
C VAL A 285 8.35 43.91 -8.24
N ASN A 286 7.12 43.87 -8.78
CA ASN A 286 6.55 42.67 -9.38
C ASN A 286 7.44 42.12 -10.51
N LYS A 287 7.96 43.00 -11.37
CA LYS A 287 8.92 42.62 -12.43
C LYS A 287 10.21 42.04 -11.86
N GLN A 288 10.74 42.63 -10.79
CA GLN A 288 11.96 42.15 -10.12
C GLN A 288 11.78 40.76 -9.50
N ILE A 289 10.62 40.50 -8.90
CA ILE A 289 10.28 39.18 -8.36
C ILE A 289 10.20 38.15 -9.49
N GLY A 290 9.55 38.47 -10.62
CA GLY A 290 9.47 37.57 -11.78
C GLY A 290 10.84 37.26 -12.39
N GLU A 291 11.72 38.26 -12.47
CA GLU A 291 13.12 38.07 -12.88
C GLU A 291 13.92 37.22 -11.90
N PHE A 292 13.65 37.34 -10.60
CA PHE A 292 14.27 36.50 -9.58
C PHE A 292 13.90 35.03 -9.80
N PHE A 293 12.62 34.69 -9.99
CA PHE A 293 12.21 33.32 -10.28
C PHE A 293 12.77 32.77 -11.59
N ARG A 294 12.91 33.61 -12.63
CA ARG A 294 13.59 33.23 -13.88
C ARG A 294 15.04 32.76 -13.66
N LYS A 295 15.71 33.34 -12.66
CA LYS A 295 17.11 33.04 -12.28
C LYS A 295 17.22 31.98 -11.18
N LEU A 296 16.13 31.69 -10.46
CA LEU A 296 16.06 30.71 -9.38
C LEU A 296 15.84 29.28 -9.89
N LYS A 297 15.97 29.02 -11.20
CA LYS A 297 15.82 27.68 -11.77
C LYS A 297 16.90 26.76 -11.17
N ASP A 298 16.42 25.66 -10.56
CA ASP A 298 17.12 24.58 -9.85
C ASP A 298 18.66 24.60 -9.85
#